data_AF-A0A6I3SLY2-F1
#
_entry.id   AF-A0A6I3SLY2-F1
#
_cell.length_a   1.000
_cell.length_b   1.000
_cell.length_c   1.000
_cell.angle_alpha   90.00
_cell.angle_beta   90.00
_cell.angle_gamma   90.00
#
_symmetry.space_group_name_H-M   'P 1'
#
loop_
_entity.id
_entity.type
_entity.pdbx_description
1 polymer ?
#
loop_
_entity_poly.entity_id
_entity_poly.type
_entity_poly.pdbx_seq_one_letter_code
_entity_poly.pdbx_strand_id
1 'polypeptide(L)' 'MKALSLFIKEQHLNANQIVFVNKVIDYIEQNDYVENVAELTRPPFDKPQSFIKLFDADKQKKLVNIINEVKENATKVIS' A
#
# COMPACT_ATOMS: atom_id res chain seq x y z
N MET A 1 3.77 5.67 8.53
CA MET A 1 4.62 4.78 7.70
C MET A 1 5.08 3.48 8.35
N LYS A 2 5.25 3.40 9.69
CA LYS A 2 5.76 2.21 10.40
C LYS A 2 5.09 0.87 10.03
N ALA A 3 3.77 0.84 9.84
CA ALA A 3 3.04 -0.38 9.50
C ALA A 3 3.44 -0.97 8.13
N LEU A 4 3.64 -0.11 7.12
CA LEU A 4 4.09 -0.54 5.79
C LEU A 4 5.55 -1.00 5.80
N SER A 5 6.42 -0.32 6.56
CA SER A 5 7.81 -0.76 6.73
C SER A 5 7.89 -2.12 7.45
N LEU A 6 7.01 -2.38 8.41
CA LEU A 6 6.91 -3.67 9.08
C LEU A 6 6.42 -4.77 8.12
N PHE A 7 5.43 -4.47 7.28
CA PHE A 7 4.95 -5.38 6.24
C PHE A 7 6.07 -5.83 5.29
N ILE A 8 6.95 -4.91 4.86
CA ILE A 8 8.13 -5.25 4.04
C ILE A 8 9.04 -6.24 4.78
N LYS A 9 9.29 -6.00 6.07
CA LYS A 9 10.18 -6.83 6.91
C LYS A 9 9.60 -8.24 7.13
N GLU A 10 8.29 -8.36 7.30
CA GLU A 10 7.65 -9.62 7.72
C GLU A 10 7.18 -10.51 6.57
N GLN A 11 6.83 -9.96 5.41
CA GLN A 11 6.16 -10.74 4.35
C GLN A 11 7.10 -11.39 3.33
N HIS A 12 8.42 -11.44 3.59
CA HIS A 12 9.44 -11.99 2.69
C HIS A 12 9.25 -11.53 1.22
N LEU A 13 9.09 -10.22 1.04
CA LEU A 13 8.78 -9.63 -0.26
C LEU A 13 9.97 -9.74 -1.22
N ASN A 14 9.69 -9.96 -2.50
CA ASN A 14 10.69 -9.82 -3.56
C ASN A 14 10.91 -8.35 -3.95
N ALA A 15 11.95 -8.07 -4.73
CA ALA A 15 12.32 -6.70 -5.12
C ALA A 15 11.16 -5.91 -5.77
N ASN A 16 10.38 -6.53 -6.66
CA ASN A 16 9.26 -5.85 -7.32
C ASN A 16 8.13 -5.52 -6.34
N GLN A 17 7.86 -6.42 -5.39
CA GLN A 17 6.89 -6.18 -4.32
C GLN A 17 7.35 -5.06 -3.38
N ILE A 18 8.64 -5.01 -3.03
CA ILE A 18 9.20 -3.94 -2.20
C ILE A 18 9.08 -2.59 -2.90
N VAL A 19 9.45 -2.51 -4.18
CA VAL A 19 9.30 -1.29 -4.99
C VAL A 19 7.84 -0.83 -5.03
N PHE A 20 6.89 -1.76 -5.18
CA PHE A 20 5.47 -1.43 -5.14
C PHE A 20 5.05 -0.85 -3.78
N VAL A 21 5.46 -1.47 -2.65
CA VAL A 21 5.12 -0.95 -1.32
C VAL A 21 5.75 0.42 -1.07
N ASN A 22 7.00 0.64 -1.49
CA ASN A 22 7.63 1.96 -1.40
C ASN A 22 6.88 3.02 -2.20
N LYS A 23 6.37 2.68 -3.39
CA LYS A 23 5.53 3.58 -4.17
C LYS A 23 4.23 3.97 -3.45
N VAL A 24 3.63 3.04 -2.72
CA VAL A 24 2.45 3.33 -1.87
C VAL A 24 2.84 4.23 -0.71
N ILE A 25 4.02 4.02 -0.11
CA ILE A 25 4.58 4.88 0.92
C ILE A 25 4.72 6.32 0.41
N ASP A 26 5.40 6.49 -0.72
CA ASP A 26 5.64 7.81 -1.33
C ASP A 26 4.32 8.53 -1.66
N TYR A 27 3.31 7.78 -2.14
CA TYR A 27 1.99 8.34 -2.44
C TYR A 27 1.29 8.83 -1.18
N ILE A 28 1.29 8.03 -0.11
CA ILE A 28 0.69 8.40 1.18
C ILE A 28 1.40 9.62 1.77
N GLU A 29 2.73 9.72 1.65
CA GLU A 29 3.47 10.90 2.13
C GLU A 29 3.11 12.19 1.37
N GLN A 30 2.65 12.09 0.12
CA GLN A 30 2.26 13.23 -0.72
C GLN A 30 0.77 13.59 -0.62
N ASN A 31 -0.09 12.61 -0.32
CA ASN A 31 -1.55 12.75 -0.37
C ASN A 31 -2.22 12.48 0.98
N ASP A 32 -1.42 12.39 2.05
CA ASP A 32 -1.77 12.00 3.44
C ASP A 32 -2.25 10.55 3.60
N TYR A 33 -3.04 10.03 2.67
CA TYR A 33 -3.55 8.66 2.65
C TYR A 33 -4.05 8.28 1.24
N VAL A 34 -4.41 7.01 1.05
CA VAL A 34 -5.08 6.53 -0.18
C VAL A 34 -6.59 6.65 -0.01
N GLU A 35 -7.26 7.45 -0.83
CA GLU A 35 -8.71 7.69 -0.72
C GLU A 35 -9.51 6.42 -1.05
N ASN A 36 -9.18 5.75 -2.15
CA ASN A 36 -9.79 4.47 -2.53
C ASN A 36 -8.72 3.44 -2.92
N VAL A 37 -8.74 2.27 -2.29
CA VAL A 37 -7.79 1.16 -2.57
C VAL A 37 -7.83 0.68 -4.03
N ALA A 38 -8.90 0.95 -4.77
CA ALA A 38 -8.96 0.71 -6.21
C ALA A 38 -7.91 1.52 -7.00
N GLU A 39 -7.38 2.61 -6.44
CA GLU A 39 -6.28 3.38 -7.01
C GLU A 39 -5.02 2.53 -7.23
N LEU A 40 -4.80 1.49 -6.41
CA LEU A 40 -3.68 0.54 -6.56
C LEU A 40 -3.75 -0.30 -7.86
N THR A 41 -4.88 -0.23 -8.57
CA THR A 41 -5.10 -0.90 -9.87
C THR A 41 -5.00 0.04 -11.06
N ARG A 42 -4.68 1.32 -10.82
CA ARG A 42 -4.58 2.38 -11.83
C ARG A 42 -3.14 2.91 -11.92
N PRO A 43 -2.79 3.66 -12.98
CA PRO A 43 -1.53 4.38 -13.01
C PRO A 43 -1.38 5.32 -11.81
N PRO A 44 -0.20 5.39 -11.18
CA PRO A 44 1.05 4.75 -11.60
C PRO A 44 1.25 3.31 -11.06
N PHE A 45 0.39 2.80 -10.19
CA PHE A 45 0.54 1.51 -9.48
C PHE A 45 0.37 0.26 -10.36
N ASP A 46 -0.37 0.36 -11.45
CA ASP A 46 -0.58 -0.75 -12.38
C ASP A 46 0.66 -1.11 -13.25
N LYS A 47 1.72 -0.29 -13.17
CA LYS A 47 2.94 -0.43 -13.98
C LYS A 47 4.20 -0.67 -13.12
N PRO A 48 5.15 -1.50 -13.60
CA PRO A 48 5.10 -2.33 -14.82
C PRO A 48 4.21 -3.58 -14.67
N GLN A 49 3.86 -3.94 -13.45
CA GLN A 49 3.01 -5.08 -13.12
C GLN A 49 1.98 -4.64 -12.10
N SER A 50 0.73 -5.06 -12.28
CA SER A 50 -0.35 -4.65 -11.38
C SER A 50 -0.25 -5.31 -10.02
N PHE A 51 -0.80 -4.63 -9.01
CA PHE A 51 -0.96 -5.13 -7.64
C PHE A 51 -1.50 -6.57 -7.59
N ILE A 52 -2.56 -6.85 -8.36
CA ILE A 52 -3.23 -8.16 -8.40
C ILE A 52 -2.29 -9.27 -8.86
N LYS A 53 -1.35 -8.97 -9.76
CA LYS A 53 -0.37 -9.94 -10.26
C LYS A 53 0.89 -10.03 -9.38
N LEU A 54 1.21 -8.97 -8.63
CA LEU A 54 2.43 -8.91 -7.81
C LEU A 54 2.30 -9.66 -6.49
N PHE A 55 1.10 -9.73 -5.93
CA PHE A 55 0.86 -10.28 -4.60
C PHE A 55 -0.16 -11.42 -4.66
N ASP A 56 0.02 -12.45 -3.82
CA ASP A 56 -1.02 -13.44 -3.55
C ASP A 56 -2.18 -12.83 -2.75
N ALA A 57 -3.31 -13.54 -2.68
CA ALA A 57 -4.54 -13.04 -2.05
C ALA A 57 -4.33 -12.63 -0.58
N ASP A 58 -3.50 -13.36 0.17
CA ASP A 58 -3.25 -13.08 1.57
C ASP A 58 -2.45 -11.78 1.75
N LYS A 59 -1.39 -11.59 0.95
CA LYS A 59 -0.60 -10.36 0.96
C LYS A 59 -1.41 -9.17 0.43
N GLN A 60 -2.29 -9.38 -0.56
CA GLN A 60 -3.20 -8.34 -1.04
C GLN A 60 -4.11 -7.85 0.08
N LYS A 61 -4.78 -8.78 0.78
CA LYS A 61 -5.68 -8.46 1.88
C LYS A 61 -4.97 -7.72 3.02
N LYS A 62 -3.79 -8.21 3.42
CA LYS A 62 -2.97 -7.56 4.46
C LYS A 62 -2.58 -6.14 4.09
N LEU A 63 -2.10 -5.91 2.86
CA LEU A 63 -1.69 -4.58 2.42
C LEU A 63 -2.88 -3.61 2.36
N VAL A 64 -4.02 -4.06 1.82
CA VAL A 64 -5.26 -3.25 1.78
C VAL A 64 -5.73 -2.87 3.18
N ASN A 65 -5.68 -3.80 4.14
CA ASN A 65 -6.04 -3.50 5.53
C ASN A 65 -5.13 -2.42 6.14
N ILE A 66 -3.81 -2.55 5.96
CA ILE A 66 -2.84 -1.56 6.46
C ILE A 66 -3.12 -0.17 5.85
N ILE A 67 -3.42 -0.11 4.56
CA ILE A 67 -3.74 1.16 3.87
C ILE A 67 -5.02 1.79 4.43
N ASN A 68 -6.07 0.99 4.64
CA ASN A 68 -7.31 1.46 5.23
C ASN A 68 -7.11 1.96 6.67
N GLU A 69 -6.31 1.25 7.48
CA GLU A 69 -5.96 1.71 8.84
C GLU A 69 -5.21 3.05 8.82
N VAL A 70 -4.30 3.25 7.85
CA VAL A 70 -3.63 4.55 7.68
C VAL A 70 -4.65 5.65 7.36
N LYS A 71 -5.58 5.41 6.43
CA LYS A 71 -6.66 6.36 6.12
C LYS A 71 -7.51 6.67 7.34
N GLU A 72 -7.98 5.66 8.06
CA GLU A 72 -8.81 5.85 9.25
C GLU A 72 -8.10 6.66 10.33
N ASN A 73 -6.80 6.43 10.53
CA ASN A 73 -6.02 7.21 11.49
C ASN A 73 -5.85 8.66 11.04
N ALA A 74 -5.62 8.90 9.74
CA ALA A 74 -5.50 10.25 9.20
C ALA A 74 -6.81 11.04 9.32
N THR A 75 -7.95 10.42 9.04
CA THR A 75 -9.26 11.10 9.09
C THR A 75 -9.77 11.33 10.52
N LYS A 76 -9.44 10.43 11.47
CA LYS A 76 -9.79 10.60 12.89
C LYS A 76 -9.08 11.77 13.56
N VAL A 77 -7.84 12.07 13.16
CA VAL A 77 -7.05 13.18 13.75
C VAL A 77 -7.62 14.55 13.35
N ILE A 78 -8.36 14.62 12.25
CA ILE A 78 -8.95 15.87 11.72
C ILE A 78 -10.40 16.06 12.23
N SER A 79 -10.96 15.07 12.94
CA SER A 79 -12.33 15.07 13.49
C SER A 79 -12.34 15.50 14.96
#